data_AF-A0A7C5QVR0-F1
#
_entry.id   AF-A0A7C5QVR0-F1
#
_cell.length_a   1.000
_cell.length_b   1.000
_cell.length_c   1.000
_cell.angle_alpha   90.00
_cell.angle_beta   90.00
_cell.angle_gamma   90.00
#
_symmetry.space_group_name_H-M   'P 1'
#
loop_
_entity.id
_entity.type
_entity.pdbx_description
1 polymer ?
#
loop_
_entity_poly.entity_id
_entity_poly.type
_entity_poly.pdbx_seq_one_letter_code
_entity_poly.pdbx_strand_id
1 'polypeptide(L)' 'MTDFGKILVVTGLTLALVGAVLWLAGNSNLPLGRLPGDIRIERPNFRFYFPLTTCLLLSLVLSLILWLLRRR' A
#
# COMPACT_ATOMS: atom_id res chain seq x y z
N MET A 1 -1.20 -6.63 29.61
CA MET A 1 -2.32 -6.39 28.67
C MET A 1 -1.96 -5.47 27.50
N THR A 2 -1.02 -4.53 27.68
CA THR A 2 -0.54 -3.62 26.63
C THR A 2 0.22 -4.31 25.48
N ASP A 3 0.94 -5.41 25.74
CA ASP A 3 1.65 -6.15 24.69
C ASP A 3 0.69 -6.91 23.76
N PHE A 4 -0.39 -7.47 24.32
CA PHE A 4 -1.43 -8.12 23.54
C PHE A 4 -2.15 -7.13 22.61
N GLY A 5 -2.41 -5.91 23.08
CA GLY A 5 -2.98 -4.84 22.25
C GLY A 5 -2.05 -4.42 21.10
N LYS A 6 -0.73 -4.39 21.33
CA LYS A 6 0.25 -4.07 20.28
C LYS A 6 0.32 -5.15 19.20
N ILE A 7 0.31 -6.41 19.60
CA ILE A 7 0.27 -7.54 18.66
C ILE A 7 -0.99 -7.47 17.79
N LEU A 8 -2.14 -7.17 18.41
CA LEU A 8 -3.40 -7.07 17.67
C LEU A 8 -3.38 -5.92 16.64
N VAL A 9 -2.85 -4.75 17.02
CA VAL A 9 -2.72 -3.59 16.11
C VAL A 9 -1.77 -3.90 14.93
N VAL A 10 -0.60 -4.50 15.21
CA VAL A 10 0.37 -4.85 14.15
C VAL A 10 -0.20 -5.90 13.20
N THR A 11 -0.91 -6.89 13.73
CA THR A 11 -1.54 -7.96 12.93
C THR A 11 -2.67 -7.40 12.06
N GLY A 12 -3.49 -6.48 12.58
CA GLY A 12 -4.54 -5.81 11.81
C GLY A 12 -3.97 -4.95 10.66
N LEU A 13 -2.88 -4.22 10.93
CA LEU A 13 -2.21 -3.40 9.93
C LEU A 13 -1.59 -4.22 8.80
N THR A 14 -0.93 -5.33 9.15
CA THR A 14 -0.34 -6.24 8.15
C THR A 14 -1.41 -6.90 7.29
N LEU A 15 -2.52 -7.36 7.88
CA LEU A 15 -3.66 -7.88 7.12
C LEU A 15 -4.30 -6.83 6.21
N ALA A 16 -4.49 -5.59 6.69
CA ALA A 16 -5.03 -4.50 5.88
C ALA A 16 -4.12 -4.15 4.71
N LEU A 17 -2.79 -4.15 4.91
CA LEU A 17 -1.80 -3.98 3.84
C LEU A 17 -1.90 -5.08 2.79
N VAL A 18 -1.93 -6.35 3.22
CA VAL A 18 -2.04 -7.50 2.32
C VAL A 18 -3.36 -7.44 1.55
N GLY A 19 -4.47 -7.12 2.22
CA GLY A 19 -5.77 -6.92 1.60
C GLY A 19 -5.78 -5.78 0.59
N ALA A 20 -5.14 -4.65 0.89
CA ALA A 20 -5.00 -3.53 -0.04
C ALA A 20 -4.18 -3.92 -1.27
N VAL A 21 -3.06 -4.64 -1.09
CA VAL A 21 -2.22 -5.13 -2.19
C VAL A 21 -3.02 -6.11 -3.07
N LEU A 22 -3.73 -7.07 -2.46
CA LEU A 22 -4.56 -8.03 -3.19
C LEU A 22 -5.78 -7.39 -3.87
N TRP A 23 -6.37 -6.36 -3.28
CA TRP A 23 -7.47 -5.61 -3.87
C TRP A 23 -7.01 -4.80 -5.08
N LEU A 24 -5.87 -4.11 -4.96
CA LEU A 24 -5.25 -3.37 -6.07
C LEU A 24 -4.75 -4.32 -7.17
N ALA A 25 -4.19 -5.48 -6.80
CA ALA A 25 -3.78 -6.51 -7.76
C ALA A 25 -4.98 -7.23 -8.42
N GLY A 26 -6.05 -7.47 -7.67
CA GLY A 26 -7.26 -8.15 -8.13
C GLY A 26 -8.15 -7.31 -9.04
N ASN A 27 -8.09 -5.97 -8.92
CA ASN A 27 -8.79 -5.05 -9.82
C ASN A 27 -8.12 -4.91 -11.21
N SER A 28 -7.13 -5.76 -11.51
CA SER A 28 -6.43 -5.80 -12.80
C SER A 28 -7.23 -6.42 -13.96
N ASN A 29 -8.51 -6.74 -13.76
CA ASN A 29 -9.36 -7.42 -14.75
C ASN A 29 -10.20 -6.49 -15.65
N LEU A 30 -9.80 -5.21 -15.76
CA LEU A 30 -10.31 -4.27 -16.76
C LEU A 30 -9.11 -3.71 -17.53
N PRO A 31 -9.21 -3.62 -18.88
CA PRO A 31 -8.11 -3.69 -19.83
C PRO A 31 -6.84 -2.93 -19.37
N LEU A 32 -5.96 -3.67 -18.69
CA LEU A 32 -4.52 -3.46 -18.50
C LEU A 32 -4.00 -2.02 -18.28
N GLY A 33 -4.69 -1.09 -17.61
CA GLY A 33 -4.09 0.25 -17.46
C GLY A 33 -4.77 1.37 -16.68
N ARG A 34 -5.77 1.12 -15.81
CA ARG A 34 -6.46 2.22 -15.10
C ARG A 34 -6.72 1.92 -13.63
N LEU A 35 -5.67 1.95 -12.82
CA LEU A 35 -5.83 2.21 -11.39
C LEU A 35 -5.91 3.73 -11.18
N PRO A 36 -7.00 4.25 -10.58
CA PRO A 36 -7.09 5.68 -10.28
C PRO A 36 -6.04 6.04 -9.24
N GLY A 37 -4.99 6.75 -9.67
CA GLY A 37 -3.88 7.19 -8.83
C GLY A 37 -2.49 6.72 -9.28
N ASP A 38 -2.37 5.69 -10.12
CA ASP A 38 -1.10 5.30 -10.72
C ASP A 38 -0.87 6.08 -12.02
N ILE A 39 0.20 6.89 -12.06
CA ILE A 39 0.54 7.65 -13.26
C ILE A 39 1.17 6.69 -14.24
N ARG A 40 0.39 6.25 -15.23
CA ARG A 40 0.84 5.41 -16.31
C ARG A 40 0.77 6.18 -17.62
N ILE A 41 1.93 6.52 -18.17
CA ILE A 41 2.07 7.23 -19.44
C ILE A 41 2.48 6.18 -20.47
N GLU A 42 1.54 5.80 -21.35
CA GLU A 42 1.82 4.92 -22.48
C GLU A 42 1.80 5.72 -23.80
N ARG A 43 2.93 5.70 -24.49
CA ARG A 43 3.18 6.22 -25.83
C ARG A 43 3.69 5.06 -26.70
N PRO A 44 3.58 5.13 -28.03
CA PRO A 44 3.98 4.06 -28.95
C PRO A 44 5.42 3.51 -28.74
N ASN A 45 6.36 4.32 -28.23
CA ASN A 45 7.74 3.91 -27.91
C ASN A 45 8.14 4.13 -26.43
N PHE A 46 7.21 4.52 -25.54
CA PHE A 46 7.56 4.89 -24.17
C PHE A 46 6.46 4.47 -23.19
N ARG A 47 6.82 3.68 -22.19
CA ARG A 47 5.91 3.27 -21.12
C ARG A 47 6.52 3.68 -19.79
N PHE A 48 5.88 4.60 -19.08
CA PHE A 48 6.28 5.04 -17.75
C PHE A 48 5.18 4.70 -16.75
N TYR A 49 5.58 4.03 -15.67
CA TYR A 49 4.69 3.58 -14.61
C TYR A 49 5.18 4.19 -13.32
N PHE A 50 4.32 4.95 -12.66
CA PHE A 50 4.64 5.56 -11.38
C PHE A 50 3.54 5.22 -10.37
N PRO A 51 3.79 4.20 -9.52
CA PRO A 51 2.82 3.69 -8.56
C PRO A 51 2.75 4.59 -7.32
N LEU A 52 2.19 5.79 -7.49
CA LEU A 52 2.10 6.83 -6.45
C LEU A 52 1.36 6.35 -5.22
N THR A 53 0.22 5.70 -5.43
CA THR A 53 -0.64 5.24 -4.35
C THR A 53 0.08 4.21 -3.48
N THR A 54 0.83 3.30 -4.09
CA THR A 54 1.62 2.28 -3.39
C THR A 54 2.73 2.90 -2.55
N CYS A 55 3.49 3.83 -3.12
CA CYS A 55 4.55 4.53 -2.39
C CYS A 55 4.02 5.31 -1.18
N LEU A 56 2.86 5.95 -1.34
CA LEU A 56 2.23 6.75 -0.29
C LEU A 56 1.69 5.87 0.85
N LEU A 57 1.05 4.74 0.51
CA LEU A 57 0.57 3.75 1.47
C LEU A 57 1.72 3.12 2.26
N LEU A 58 2.78 2.71 1.55
CA LEU A 58 3.99 2.16 2.14
C LEU A 58 4.63 3.16 3.12
N SER A 59 4.79 4.42 2.71
CA SER A 59 5.31 5.50 3.55
C SER A 59 4.48 5.73 4.81
N LEU A 60 3.15 5.70 4.68
CA LEU A 60 2.23 5.89 5.80
C LEU A 60 2.33 4.76 6.82
N VAL A 61 2.44 3.52 6.36
CA VAL A 61 2.64 2.36 7.25
C VAL A 61 4.00 2.40 7.93
N LEU A 62 5.08 2.64 7.19
CA LEU A 62 6.42 2.79 7.76
C LEU A 62 6.47 3.91 8.79
N SER A 63 5.85 5.06 8.49
CA SER A 63 5.73 6.18 9.42
C SER A 63 4.98 5.79 10.69
N LEU A 64 3.89 5.04 10.58
CA LEU A 64 3.10 4.58 11.72
C LEU A 64 3.87 3.57 12.58
N ILE A 65 4.61 2.66 11.95
CA ILE A 65 5.49 1.69 12.64
C ILE A 65 6.60 2.45 13.40
N LEU A 66 7.32 3.34 12.72
CA LEU A 66 8.39 4.14 13.34
C LEU A 66 7.85 5.03 14.47
N TRP A 67 6.66 5.61 14.30
CA TRP A 67 6.00 6.38 15.35
C TRP A 67 5.68 5.52 16.58
N LEU A 68 5.16 4.31 16.36
CA LEU A 68 4.83 3.38 17.45
C LEU A 68 6.08 2.88 18.18
N LEU A 69 7.18 2.66 17.45
CA LEU A 69 8.49 2.29 18.02
C LEU A 69 9.14 3.44 18.77
N ARG A 70 9.01 4.68 18.29
CA ARG A 70 9.56 5.89 18.95
C ARG A 70 8.77 6.32 20.20
N ARG A 71 7.51 5.90 20.32
CA ARG A 71 6.64 6.24 21.46
C ARG A 71 6.65 5.20 22.58
N ARG A 72 7.52 4.18 22.48
CA ARG A 72 7.97 3.33 23.59
C ARG A 72 9.18 3.97 24.25
#